data_AF-Q6HJM1-F1
#
_entry.id   AF-Q6HJM1-F1
#
_cell.length_a   1.000
_cell.length_b   1.000
_cell.length_c   1.000
_cell.angle_alpha   90.00
_cell.angle_beta   90.00
_cell.angle_gamma   90.00
#
_symmetry.space_group_name_H-M   'P 1'
#
loop_
_entity.id
_entity.type
_entity.pdbx_description
1 polymer ?
#
loop_
_entity_poly.entity_id
_entity_poly.type
_entity_poly.pdbx_seq_one_letter_code
_entity_poly.pdbx_strand_id
1 'polypeptide(L)'
;MTTIDIFKQAESEVFSMDERAASFFSKTKHNVMIGVTVYALILLILIYFHNGYEIEILVGYIEGTLVMYAVAIGAAEFKLLAYCRFKFPSFYISWEEHERERQKRLKLYEEKEKRKLKK
;
A
#
# COMPACT_ATOMS: atom_id res chain seq x y z
N MET A 1 16.29 18.91 -21.43
CA MET A 1 15.96 18.13 -20.23
C MET A 1 14.45 18.14 -20.09
N THR A 2 13.80 17.14 -20.69
CA THR A 2 12.33 17.01 -20.64
C THR A 2 11.96 16.01 -19.53
N THR A 3 10.75 16.12 -18.98
CA THR A 3 10.24 15.18 -17.96
C THR A 3 10.27 13.72 -18.40
N ILE A 4 10.24 13.47 -19.72
CA ILE A 4 10.36 12.15 -20.33
C ILE A 4 11.77 11.57 -20.12
N ASP A 5 12.82 12.39 -20.21
CA ASP A 5 14.20 11.96 -19.97
C ASP A 5 14.41 11.52 -18.51
N ILE A 6 13.76 12.23 -17.57
CA ILE A 6 13.78 11.88 -16.15
C ILE A 6 13.06 10.54 -15.92
N PHE A 7 11.92 10.34 -16.57
CA PHE A 7 11.16 9.08 -16.46
C PHE A 7 11.94 7.89 -17.00
N LYS A 8 12.62 8.07 -18.13
CA LYS A 8 13.42 7.03 -18.79
C LYS A 8 14.68 6.67 -18.01
N GLN A 9 15.28 7.66 -17.35
CA GLN A 9 16.41 7.45 -16.45
C GLN A 9 15.97 6.75 -15.15
N ALA A 10 14.80 7.10 -14.61
CA ALA A 10 14.23 6.39 -13.46
C ALA A 10 13.86 4.93 -13.83
N GLU A 11 13.35 4.68 -15.04
CA GLU A 11 13.02 3.33 -15.51
C GLU A 11 14.26 2.43 -15.61
N SER A 12 15.38 2.93 -16.17
CA SER A 12 16.62 2.16 -16.30
C SER A 12 17.35 1.95 -14.97
N GLU A 13 17.29 2.92 -14.05
CA GLU A 13 17.79 2.75 -12.67
C GLU A 13 16.92 1.76 -11.87
N VAL A 14 15.58 1.86 -11.96
CA VAL A 14 14.67 0.94 -11.25
C VAL A 14 14.81 -0.49 -11.76
N PHE A 15 15.00 -0.70 -13.07
CA PHE A 15 15.18 -2.03 -13.65
C PHE A 15 16.53 -2.68 -13.27
N SER A 16 17.59 -1.89 -13.09
CA SER A 16 18.90 -2.39 -12.62
C SER A 16 19.00 -2.52 -11.10
N MET A 17 18.08 -1.91 -10.36
CA MET A 17 17.96 -2.05 -8.91
C MET A 17 17.17 -3.29 -8.47
N ASP A 18 16.41 -3.94 -9.35
CA ASP A 18 15.49 -5.02 -8.94
C ASP A 18 16.19 -6.20 -8.24
N GLU A 19 17.26 -6.75 -8.83
CA GLU A 19 18.02 -7.86 -8.22
C GLU A 19 18.79 -7.43 -6.97
N ARG A 20 19.42 -6.25 -6.99
CA ARG A 20 20.24 -5.75 -5.89
C ARG A 20 19.36 -5.31 -4.71
N ALA A 21 18.32 -4.54 -4.96
CA ALA A 21 17.35 -4.11 -3.96
C ALA A 21 16.62 -5.31 -3.36
N ALA A 22 16.16 -6.28 -4.16
CA ALA A 22 15.54 -7.49 -3.61
C ALA A 22 16.48 -8.23 -2.64
N SER A 23 17.79 -8.31 -2.93
CA SER A 23 18.79 -8.94 -2.06
C SER A 23 19.08 -8.15 -0.77
N PHE A 24 19.13 -6.82 -0.83
CA PHE A 24 19.33 -5.97 0.35
C PHE A 24 18.09 -5.91 1.22
N PHE A 25 16.90 -5.83 0.61
CA PHE A 25 15.63 -5.91 1.31
C PHE A 25 15.45 -7.28 1.95
N SER A 26 15.82 -8.39 1.31
CA SER A 26 15.67 -9.73 1.92
C SER A 26 16.60 -9.92 3.12
N LYS A 27 17.87 -9.51 3.01
CA LYS A 27 18.86 -9.65 4.09
C LYS A 27 18.57 -8.71 5.27
N THR A 28 18.18 -7.46 4.97
CA THR A 28 17.78 -6.48 5.99
C THR A 28 16.47 -6.90 6.65
N LYS A 29 15.48 -7.35 5.88
CA LYS A 29 14.21 -7.86 6.39
C LYS A 29 14.41 -9.08 7.29
N HIS A 30 15.32 -9.98 6.96
CA HIS A 30 15.64 -11.13 7.80
C HIS A 30 16.23 -10.71 9.15
N ASN A 31 17.24 -9.84 9.15
CA ASN A 31 17.87 -9.36 10.39
C ASN A 31 16.88 -8.55 11.25
N VAL A 32 16.06 -7.70 10.63
CA VAL A 32 15.00 -6.95 11.33
C VAL A 32 13.96 -7.92 11.92
N MET A 33 13.55 -8.94 11.17
CA MET A 33 12.60 -9.94 11.65
C MET A 33 13.14 -10.72 12.86
N ILE A 34 14.43 -11.09 12.84
CA ILE A 34 15.09 -11.70 14.01
C ILE A 34 15.06 -10.74 15.20
N GLY A 35 15.47 -9.47 15.00
CA GLY A 35 15.47 -8.47 16.07
C GLY A 35 14.08 -8.24 16.69
N VAL A 36 13.05 -8.11 15.85
CA VAL A 36 11.66 -7.98 16.28
C VAL A 36 11.20 -9.20 17.08
N THR A 37 11.56 -10.40 16.62
CA THR A 37 11.20 -11.66 17.31
C THR A 37 11.85 -11.75 18.68
N VAL A 38 13.15 -11.46 18.79
CA VAL A 38 13.87 -11.48 20.07
C VAL A 38 13.30 -10.43 21.02
N TYR A 39 13.03 -9.22 20.53
CA TYR A 39 12.44 -8.15 21.34
C TYR A 39 11.05 -8.53 21.87
N ALA A 40 10.20 -9.12 21.02
CA ALA A 40 8.88 -9.59 21.43
C ALA A 40 8.96 -10.68 22.52
N LEU A 41 9.90 -11.62 22.42
CA LEU A 41 10.11 -12.66 23.43
C LEU A 41 10.55 -12.07 24.78
N ILE A 42 11.46 -11.09 24.76
CA ILE A 42 11.90 -10.42 25.99
C ILE A 42 10.72 -9.70 26.66
N LEU A 43 9.89 -8.99 25.89
CA LEU A 43 8.70 -8.34 26.43
C LEU A 43 7.71 -9.33 27.03
N LEU A 44 7.46 -10.47 26.37
CA LEU A 44 6.59 -11.51 26.90
C LEU A 44 7.08 -12.05 28.24
N ILE A 45 8.38 -12.31 28.36
CA ILE A 45 9.01 -12.76 29.61
C ILE A 45 8.87 -11.70 30.70
N LEU A 46 9.14 -10.43 30.39
CA LEU A 46 9.01 -9.33 31.35
C LEU A 46 7.56 -9.17 31.84
N ILE A 47 6.58 -9.24 30.94
CA ILE A 47 5.15 -9.14 31.29
C ILE A 47 4.75 -10.31 32.21
N TYR A 48 5.20 -11.52 31.90
CA TYR A 48 4.95 -12.70 32.71
C TYR A 48 5.46 -12.51 34.15
N PHE A 49 6.73 -12.12 34.31
CA PHE A 49 7.33 -11.92 35.63
C PHE A 49 6.76 -10.71 36.38
N HIS A 50 6.50 -9.59 35.69
CA HIS A 50 6.07 -8.36 36.35
C HIS A 50 4.63 -8.44 36.86
N ASN A 51 3.75 -9.15 36.15
CA ASN A 51 2.34 -9.26 36.53
C ASN A 51 2.05 -10.52 37.37
N GLY A 52 3.03 -11.41 37.54
CA GLY A 52 2.84 -12.68 38.24
C GLY A 52 1.74 -13.54 37.61
N TYR A 53 1.56 -13.44 36.29
CA TYR A 53 0.48 -14.14 35.60
C TYR A 53 0.74 -15.63 35.51
N GLU A 54 -0.32 -16.42 35.67
CA GLU A 54 -0.32 -17.81 35.22
C GLU A 54 -0.29 -17.87 33.69
N ILE A 55 0.32 -18.93 33.15
CA ILE A 55 0.52 -19.11 31.71
C ILE A 55 -0.82 -19.03 30.94
N GLU A 56 -1.90 -19.57 31.52
CA GLU A 56 -3.24 -19.53 30.91
C GLU A 56 -3.77 -18.11 30.70
N ILE A 57 -3.55 -17.22 31.69
CA ILE A 57 -3.95 -15.81 31.61
C ILE A 57 -3.14 -15.07 30.55
N LEU A 58 -1.82 -15.33 30.49
CA LEU A 58 -0.93 -14.76 29.48
C LEU A 58 -1.37 -15.15 28.06
N VAL A 59 -1.68 -16.43 27.85
CA VAL A 59 -2.16 -16.93 26.54
C VAL A 59 -3.48 -16.26 26.16
N GLY A 60 -4.43 -16.14 27.09
CA GLY A 60 -5.70 -15.43 26.85
C GLY A 60 -5.49 -13.96 26.46
N TYR A 61 -4.53 -13.26 27.07
CA TYR A 61 -4.17 -11.89 26.69
C TYR A 61 -3.60 -11.81 25.27
N ILE A 62 -2.72 -12.74 24.88
CA ILE A 62 -2.14 -12.79 23.54
C ILE A 62 -3.25 -13.04 22.51
N GLU A 63 -4.12 -14.02 22.75
CA GLU A 63 -5.25 -14.33 21.87
C GLU A 63 -6.20 -13.14 21.72
N GLY A 64 -6.63 -12.53 22.83
CA GLY A 64 -7.51 -11.36 22.81
C GLY A 64 -6.89 -10.18 22.07
N THR A 65 -5.59 -9.95 22.26
CA THR A 65 -4.85 -8.91 21.55
C THR A 65 -4.79 -9.19 20.05
N LEU A 66 -4.55 -10.44 19.64
CA LEU A 66 -4.47 -10.85 18.25
C LEU A 66 -5.82 -10.67 17.53
N VAL A 67 -6.93 -11.02 18.21
CA VAL A 67 -8.29 -10.77 17.72
C VAL A 67 -8.56 -9.27 17.55
N MET A 68 -8.22 -8.46 18.56
CA MET A 68 -8.38 -7.00 18.49
C MET A 68 -7.61 -6.37 17.33
N TYR A 69 -6.35 -6.77 17.13
CA TYR A 69 -5.55 -6.28 16.00
C TYR A 69 -6.11 -6.73 14.65
N ALA A 70 -6.54 -7.99 14.52
CA ALA A 70 -7.14 -8.48 13.28
C ALA A 70 -8.40 -7.67 12.90
N VAL A 71 -9.28 -7.42 13.88
CA VAL A 71 -10.47 -6.58 13.69
C VAL A 71 -10.08 -5.15 13.30
N ALA A 72 -9.09 -4.56 13.97
CA ALA A 72 -8.63 -3.20 13.67
C ALA A 72 -8.03 -3.06 12.26
N ILE A 73 -7.20 -4.03 11.84
CA ILE A 73 -6.63 -4.08 10.48
C ILE A 73 -7.74 -4.24 9.45
N GLY A 74 -8.66 -5.20 9.67
CA GLY A 74 -9.79 -5.40 8.77
C GLY A 74 -10.68 -4.16 8.64
N ALA A 75 -10.94 -3.44 9.74
CA ALA A 75 -11.69 -2.19 9.72
C ALA A 75 -10.96 -1.07 8.96
N ALA A 76 -9.63 -0.96 9.14
CA ALA A 76 -8.82 0.02 8.42
C ALA A 76 -8.78 -0.25 6.91
N GLU A 77 -8.59 -1.52 6.52
CA GLU A 77 -8.62 -1.94 5.12
C GLU A 77 -10.00 -1.74 4.50
N PHE A 78 -11.07 -2.10 5.21
CA PHE A 78 -12.43 -1.88 4.73
C PHE A 78 -12.71 -0.38 4.50
N LYS A 79 -12.28 0.48 5.42
CA LYS A 79 -12.40 1.93 5.28
C LYS A 79 -11.62 2.45 4.06
N LEU A 80 -10.41 1.94 3.84
CA LEU A 80 -9.60 2.31 2.68
C LEU A 80 -10.25 1.85 1.37
N LEU A 81 -10.75 0.61 1.32
CA LEU A 81 -11.43 0.03 0.16
C LEU A 81 -12.72 0.78 -0.15
N ALA A 82 -13.53 1.08 0.86
CA ALA A 82 -14.75 1.87 0.69
C ALA A 82 -14.41 3.27 0.17
N TYR A 83 -13.43 3.95 0.78
CA TYR A 83 -12.97 5.26 0.33
C TYR A 83 -12.49 5.23 -1.13
N CYS A 84 -11.66 4.26 -1.49
CA CYS A 84 -11.17 4.10 -2.85
C CYS A 84 -12.32 3.85 -3.85
N ARG A 85 -13.30 3.02 -3.48
CA ARG A 85 -14.47 2.74 -4.31
C ARG A 85 -15.35 3.98 -4.52
N PHE A 86 -15.52 4.83 -3.51
CA PHE A 86 -16.30 6.07 -3.65
C PHE A 86 -15.54 7.19 -4.36
N LYS A 87 -14.22 7.32 -4.12
CA LYS A 87 -13.43 8.46 -4.61
C LYS A 87 -12.93 8.27 -6.03
N PHE A 88 -12.59 7.04 -6.43
CA PHE A 88 -11.96 6.77 -7.73
C PHE A 88 -12.95 6.11 -8.71
N PRO A 89 -13.28 6.79 -9.84
CA PRO A 89 -14.13 6.23 -10.89
C PRO A 89 -13.64 4.90 -11.46
N SER A 90 -12.33 4.66 -11.44
CA SER A 90 -11.70 3.44 -11.96
C SER A 90 -12.21 2.14 -11.32
N PHE A 91 -12.82 2.18 -10.12
CA PHE A 91 -13.30 0.99 -9.43
C PHE A 91 -14.80 0.71 -9.61
N TYR A 92 -15.59 1.66 -10.11
CA TYR A 92 -17.03 1.48 -10.34
C TYR A 92 -17.47 1.70 -11.79
N ILE A 93 -16.66 2.37 -12.60
CA ILE A 93 -16.91 2.55 -14.04
C ILE A 93 -16.20 1.44 -14.81
N SER A 94 -16.86 0.88 -15.83
CA SER A 94 -16.23 -0.10 -16.71
C SER A 94 -15.17 0.60 -17.57
N TRP A 95 -14.12 -0.13 -17.94
CA TRP A 95 -13.04 0.40 -18.75
C TRP A 95 -13.55 0.98 -20.09
N GLU A 96 -14.55 0.35 -20.71
CA GLU A 96 -15.21 0.85 -21.91
C GLU A 96 -15.94 2.18 -21.72
N GLU A 97 -16.63 2.37 -20.59
CA GLU A 97 -17.31 3.63 -20.29
C GLU A 97 -16.30 4.77 -20.13
N HIS A 98 -15.20 4.50 -19.40
CA HIS A 98 -14.12 5.45 -19.20
C HIS A 98 -13.43 5.84 -20.51
N GLU A 99 -13.17 4.87 -21.40
CA GLU A 99 -12.54 5.14 -22.69
C GLU A 99 -13.48 5.92 -23.62
N ARG A 100 -14.80 5.63 -23.59
CA ARG A 100 -15.81 6.44 -24.30
C ARG A 100 -15.84 7.89 -23.81
N GLU A 101 -15.78 8.14 -22.52
CA GLU A 101 -15.72 9.50 -21.96
C GLU A 101 -14.44 10.23 -22.36
N ARG A 102 -13.28 9.55 -22.33
CA ARG A 102 -12.00 10.10 -22.78
C ARG A 102 -12.06 10.53 -24.25
N GLN A 103 -12.60 9.67 -25.12
CA GLN A 103 -12.77 9.97 -26.55
C GLN A 103 -13.71 11.16 -26.78
N LYS A 104 -14.80 11.27 -26.01
CA LYS A 104 -15.69 12.44 -26.07
C LYS A 104 -14.98 13.74 -25.67
N ARG A 105 -14.15 13.71 -24.61
CA ARG A 105 -13.38 14.89 -24.20
C ARG A 105 -12.38 15.33 -25.27
N LEU A 106 -11.65 14.39 -25.86
CA LEU A 106 -10.71 14.65 -26.97
C LEU A 106 -11.39 15.34 -28.15
N LYS A 107 -12.51 14.80 -28.63
CA LYS A 107 -13.29 15.39 -29.73
C LYS A 107 -13.75 16.82 -29.40
N LEU A 108 -14.15 17.08 -28.16
CA LEU A 108 -14.58 18.41 -27.71
C LEU A 108 -13.42 19.42 -27.69
N TYR A 109 -12.22 18.97 -27.34
CA TYR A 109 -11.01 19.81 -27.41
C TYR A 109 -10.62 20.13 -28.85
N GLU A 110 -10.62 19.13 -29.74
CA GLU A 110 -10.36 19.35 -31.17
C GLU A 110 -11.35 20.33 -31.80
N GLU A 111 -12.64 20.24 -31.46
CA GLU A 111 -13.64 21.19 -31.92
C GLU A 111 -13.38 22.61 -31.40
N LYS A 112 -12.99 22.75 -30.13
CA LYS A 112 -12.66 24.05 -29.54
C LYS A 112 -11.43 24.66 -30.21
N GLU A 113 -10.39 23.88 -30.51
CA GLU A 113 -9.24 24.35 -31.27
C GLU A 113 -9.63 24.79 -32.68
N LYS A 114 -10.40 23.98 -33.41
CA LYS A 114 -10.89 24.34 -34.75
C LYS A 114 -11.72 25.63 -34.75
N ARG A 115 -12.50 25.88 -33.71
CA ARG A 115 -13.26 27.15 -33.54
C ARG A 115 -12.35 28.34 -33.22
N LYS A 116 -11.24 28.14 -32.49
CA LYS A 116 -10.24 29.18 -32.22
C LYS A 116 -9.40 29.52 -33.45
N LEU A 117 -9.10 28.54 -34.30
CA LEU A 117 -8.36 28.71 -35.56
C LEU A 117 -9.19 29.38 -36.66
N LYS A 118 -10.53 29.32 -36.57
CA LYS A 118 -11.46 29.95 -37.52
C LYS A 118 -11.84 31.40 -37.14
N LYS A 119 -11.34 31.92 -36.01
CA LYS A 119 -11.66 33.25 -35.49
C LYS A 119 -10.41 34.12 -35.52
#